data_AF-A0A6I2M939-F1
#
_entry.id   AF-A0A6I2M939-F1
#
_cell.length_a   1.000
_cell.length_b   1.000
_cell.length_c   1.000
_cell.angle_alpha   90.00
_cell.angle_beta   90.00
_cell.angle_gamma   90.00
#
_symmetry.space_group_name_H-M   'P 1'
#
loop_
_entity.id
_entity.type
_entity.pdbx_description
1 polymer ?
#
loop_
_entity_poly.entity_id
_entity_poly.type
_entity_poly.pdbx_seq_one_letter_code
_entity_poly.pdbx_strand_id
1 'polypeptide(L)'
;MEGFTLWINAENIEVVHSYLFGGVKFLDLLVLLMAVDIVTGIMRAIKEKRLRSRKAMYGYARKVGVFALIIVANIVDTVLGLSGLVAFGTVMFYILNEILSIVENLSQIGMKIPAVITDKLHVLQEENKESAAVPIVTENVNIITEEKN
;
A
#
# COMPACT_ATOMS: atom_id res chain seq x y z
N MET A 1 -14.20 24.73 18.46
CA MET A 1 -14.52 23.52 17.67
C MET A 1 -15.19 23.87 16.33
N GLU A 2 -15.91 24.99 16.22
CA GLU A 2 -16.59 25.42 14.98
C GLU A 2 -15.66 25.83 13.82
N GLY A 3 -14.44 26.31 14.11
CA GLY A 3 -13.46 26.66 13.08
C GLY A 3 -12.87 25.45 12.35
N PHE A 4 -12.77 24.28 12.98
CA PHE A 4 -12.25 23.05 12.35
C PHE A 4 -13.31 22.40 11.45
N THR A 5 -14.58 22.46 11.86
CA THR A 5 -15.71 21.96 11.07
C THR A 5 -15.95 22.78 9.80
N LEU A 6 -15.59 24.08 9.79
CA LEU A 6 -15.64 24.92 8.59
C LEU A 6 -14.59 24.54 7.52
N TRP A 7 -13.47 23.95 7.92
CA TRP A 7 -12.46 23.43 6.99
C TRP A 7 -12.85 22.05 6.43
N ILE A 8 -13.52 21.22 7.24
CA ILE A 8 -14.00 19.88 6.88
C ILE A 8 -15.49 19.95 6.50
N ASN A 9 -15.80 20.66 5.41
CA ASN A 9 -17.10 20.55 4.75
C ASN A 9 -17.03 19.47 3.65
N ALA A 10 -18.14 18.79 3.38
CA ALA A 10 -18.20 17.74 2.36
C ALA A 10 -17.71 18.25 0.99
N GLU A 11 -18.05 19.49 0.65
CA GLU A 11 -17.58 20.18 -0.56
C GLU A 11 -16.04 20.28 -0.64
N ASN A 12 -15.37 20.62 0.47
CA ASN A 12 -13.91 20.70 0.51
C ASN A 12 -13.25 19.32 0.39
N ILE A 13 -13.88 18.29 0.96
CA ILE A 13 -13.39 16.91 0.82
C ILE A 13 -13.52 16.44 -0.63
N GLU A 14 -14.64 16.75 -1.29
CA GLU A 14 -14.85 16.41 -2.71
C GLU A 14 -13.83 17.10 -3.62
N VAL A 15 -13.54 18.38 -3.37
CA VAL A 15 -12.51 19.13 -4.13
C VAL A 15 -11.12 18.52 -3.94
N VAL A 16 -10.74 18.22 -2.70
CA VAL A 16 -9.43 17.58 -2.41
C VAL A 16 -9.36 16.19 -3.02
N HIS A 17 -10.43 15.41 -2.93
CA HIS A 17 -10.50 14.08 -3.50
C HIS A 17 -10.37 14.12 -5.03
N SER A 18 -11.12 15.01 -5.69
CA SER A 18 -11.04 15.22 -7.13
C SER A 18 -9.65 15.67 -7.59
N TYR A 19 -9.01 16.58 -6.84
CA TYR A 19 -7.69 17.10 -7.20
C TYR A 19 -6.56 16.07 -7.02
N LEU A 20 -6.56 15.33 -5.91
CA LEU A 20 -5.49 14.38 -5.58
C LEU A 20 -5.66 13.03 -6.29
N PHE A 21 -6.89 12.54 -6.35
CA PHE A 21 -7.18 11.18 -6.82
C PHE A 21 -7.97 11.13 -8.13
N GLY A 22 -8.52 12.25 -8.63
CA GLY A 22 -9.14 12.31 -9.95
C GLY A 22 -10.14 11.17 -10.22
N GLY A 23 -10.16 10.67 -11.46
CA GLY A 23 -10.99 9.53 -11.87
C GLY A 23 -10.41 8.15 -11.55
N VAL A 24 -9.53 8.04 -10.54
CA VAL A 24 -8.89 6.76 -10.18
C VAL A 24 -9.95 5.75 -9.74
N LYS A 25 -10.00 4.63 -10.45
CA LYS A 25 -11.00 3.57 -10.23
C LYS A 25 -10.65 2.73 -9.01
N PHE A 26 -11.69 2.25 -8.32
CA PHE A 26 -11.61 1.31 -7.18
C PHE A 26 -10.92 1.86 -5.91
N LEU A 27 -10.71 3.18 -5.82
CA LEU A 27 -10.19 3.80 -4.59
C LEU A 27 -11.11 3.55 -3.39
N ASP A 28 -12.43 3.67 -3.56
CA ASP A 28 -13.42 3.41 -2.51
C ASP A 28 -13.33 1.97 -1.98
N LEU A 29 -13.12 1.01 -2.89
CA LEU A 29 -12.94 -0.40 -2.54
C LEU A 29 -11.65 -0.60 -1.74
N LEU A 30 -10.55 0.07 -2.14
CA LEU A 30 -9.30 0.03 -1.39
C LEU A 30 -9.47 0.59 0.03
N VAL A 31 -10.15 1.73 0.17
CA VAL A 31 -10.45 2.33 1.49
C VAL A 31 -11.29 1.38 2.34
N LEU A 32 -12.31 0.75 1.77
CA LEU A 32 -13.13 -0.24 2.46
C LEU A 32 -12.29 -1.43 2.95
N LEU A 33 -11.42 -1.98 2.10
CA LEU A 33 -10.54 -3.08 2.48
C LEU A 33 -9.55 -2.67 3.58
N MET A 34 -8.99 -1.45 3.49
CA MET A 34 -8.14 -0.92 4.55
C MET A 34 -8.85 -0.83 5.89
N ALA A 35 -10.13 -0.42 5.90
CA ALA A 35 -10.94 -0.36 7.11
C ALA A 35 -11.20 -1.76 7.69
N VAL A 36 -11.53 -2.73 6.84
CA VAL A 36 -11.71 -4.14 7.25
C VAL A 36 -10.42 -4.72 7.80
N ASP A 37 -9.28 -4.45 7.18
CA ASP A 37 -7.98 -4.89 7.68
C ASP A 37 -7.66 -4.31 9.06
N ILE A 38 -7.97 -3.03 9.30
CA ILE A 38 -7.79 -2.41 10.63
C ILE A 38 -8.67 -3.11 11.67
N VAL A 39 -9.94 -3.36 11.35
CA VAL A 39 -10.86 -4.06 12.26
C VAL A 39 -10.38 -5.48 12.56
N THR A 40 -10.00 -6.25 11.53
CA THR A 40 -9.50 -7.62 11.70
C THR A 40 -8.16 -7.66 12.46
N GLY A 41 -7.28 -6.69 12.24
CA GLY A 41 -6.03 -6.53 12.98
C GLY A 41 -6.26 -6.23 14.47
N ILE A 42 -7.26 -5.40 14.79
CA ILE A 42 -7.67 -5.15 16.18
C ILE A 42 -8.22 -6.43 16.83
N MET A 43 -9.10 -7.16 16.14
CA MET A 43 -9.66 -8.43 16.64
C MET A 43 -8.57 -9.45 16.94
N ARG A 44 -7.58 -9.58 16.05
CA ARG A 44 -6.39 -10.42 16.25
C ARG A 44 -5.63 -10.00 17.50
N ALA A 45 -5.33 -8.70 17.65
CA ALA A 45 -4.53 -8.21 18.76
C ALA A 45 -5.22 -8.39 20.13
N ILE A 46 -6.56 -8.29 20.16
CA ILE A 46 -7.37 -8.60 21.35
C ILE A 46 -7.24 -10.09 21.70
N LYS A 47 -7.38 -10.99 20.72
CA LYS A 47 -7.23 -12.45 20.93
C LYS A 47 -5.83 -12.83 21.42
N GLU A 48 -4.79 -12.24 20.84
CA GLU A 48 -3.39 -12.48 21.24
C GLU A 48 -2.99 -11.77 22.55
N LYS A 49 -3.86 -10.93 23.12
CA LYS A 49 -3.60 -10.07 24.29
C LYS A 49 -2.32 -9.23 24.16
N ARG A 50 -1.93 -8.90 22.92
CA ARG A 50 -0.67 -8.22 22.59
C ARG A 50 -0.91 -7.06 21.64
N LEU A 51 -1.29 -5.93 22.21
CA LEU A 51 -1.35 -4.64 21.50
C LEU A 51 0.04 -4.00 21.49
N ARG A 52 0.93 -4.46 20.61
CA ARG A 52 2.19 -3.74 20.38
C ARG A 52 1.91 -2.52 19.51
N SER A 53 1.75 -1.35 20.14
CA SER A 53 1.51 -0.06 19.47
C SER A 53 2.51 0.22 18.34
N ARG A 54 3.78 -0.19 18.50
CA ARG A 54 4.81 -0.06 17.46
C ARG A 54 4.43 -0.78 16.17
N LYS A 55 3.94 -2.03 16.23
CA LYS A 55 3.52 -2.78 15.03
C LYS A 55 2.32 -2.12 14.37
N ALA A 56 1.35 -1.66 15.17
CA ALA A 56 0.18 -0.94 14.67
C ALA A 56 0.57 0.39 13.99
N MET A 57 1.47 1.18 14.60
CA MET A 57 1.97 2.44 14.06
C MET A 57 2.60 2.28 12.68
N TYR A 58 3.45 1.26 12.50
CA TYR A 58 4.03 0.96 11.18
C TYR A 58 2.98 0.54 10.16
N GLY A 59 1.93 -0.20 10.58
CA GLY A 59 0.81 -0.54 9.72
C GLY A 59 0.07 0.70 9.20
N TYR A 60 -0.28 1.62 10.10
CA TYR A 60 -0.97 2.87 9.73
C TYR A 60 -0.09 3.78 8.86
N ALA A 61 1.19 3.95 9.21
CA ALA A 61 2.12 4.74 8.41
C ALA A 61 2.27 4.20 6.98
N ARG A 62 2.28 2.87 6.82
CA ARG A 62 2.30 2.23 5.50
C ARG A 62 1.06 2.58 4.68
N LYS A 63 -0.14 2.54 5.28
CA LYS A 63 -1.40 2.89 4.59
C LYS A 63 -1.43 4.34 4.13
N VAL A 64 -0.89 5.27 4.92
CA VAL A 64 -0.72 6.68 4.47
C VAL A 64 0.22 6.75 3.26
N GLY A 65 1.32 5.99 3.27
CA GLY A 65 2.23 5.89 2.13
C GLY A 65 1.57 5.33 0.86
N VAL A 66 0.60 4.44 0.98
CA VAL A 66 -0.18 3.92 -0.16
C VAL A 66 -0.90 5.05 -0.89
N PHE A 67 -1.58 5.94 -0.17
CA PHE A 67 -2.28 7.08 -0.79
C PHE A 67 -1.30 8.03 -1.47
N ALA A 68 -0.14 8.29 -0.87
CA ALA A 68 0.91 9.09 -1.50
C ALA A 68 1.39 8.46 -2.82
N LEU A 69 1.58 7.13 -2.85
CA LEU A 69 1.98 6.44 -4.08
C LEU A 69 0.91 6.51 -5.17
N ILE A 70 -0.37 6.38 -4.81
CA ILE A 70 -1.49 6.49 -5.76
C ILE A 70 -1.56 7.90 -6.35
N ILE A 71 -1.34 8.95 -5.55
CA ILE A 71 -1.27 10.34 -6.04
C ILE A 71 -0.13 10.47 -7.06
N VAL A 72 1.06 9.96 -6.74
CA VAL A 72 2.20 9.98 -7.68
C VAL A 72 1.86 9.21 -8.97
N ALA A 73 1.24 8.03 -8.88
CA ALA A 73 0.84 7.25 -10.04
C ALA A 73 -0.18 7.99 -10.92
N ASN A 74 -1.16 8.67 -10.32
CA ASN A 74 -2.14 9.49 -11.03
C ASN A 74 -1.48 10.68 -11.74
N ILE A 75 -0.50 11.33 -11.10
CA ILE A 75 0.29 12.39 -11.74
C ILE A 75 1.07 11.84 -12.94
N VAL A 76 1.70 10.66 -12.79
CA VAL A 76 2.42 10.00 -13.89
C VAL A 76 1.48 9.69 -15.06
N ASP A 77 0.28 9.16 -14.80
CA ASP A 77 -0.72 8.91 -15.85
C ASP A 77 -1.11 10.19 -16.59
N THR A 78 -1.25 11.29 -15.84
CA THR A 78 -1.64 12.59 -16.40
C THR A 78 -0.53 13.18 -17.28
N VAL A 79 0.72 13.12 -16.82
CA VAL A 79 1.89 13.64 -17.55
C VAL A 79 2.19 12.83 -18.81
N LEU A 80 2.02 11.50 -18.73
CA LEU A 80 2.32 10.58 -19.83
C LEU A 80 1.11 10.26 -20.72
N GLY A 81 -0.08 10.77 -20.40
CA GLY A 81 -1.30 10.52 -21.18
C GLY A 81 -1.80 9.06 -21.12
N LEU A 82 -1.49 8.33 -20.06
CA LEU A 82 -1.74 6.88 -19.94
C LEU A 82 -3.19 6.54 -19.51
N SER A 83 -4.09 7.52 -19.48
CA SER A 83 -5.52 7.34 -19.21
C SER A 83 -5.82 6.60 -17.90
N GLY A 84 -4.98 6.77 -16.88
CA GLY A 84 -5.18 6.18 -15.54
C GLY A 84 -4.68 4.74 -15.39
N LEU A 85 -3.89 4.21 -16.35
CA LEU A 85 -3.42 2.82 -16.33
C LEU A 85 -2.49 2.53 -15.13
N VAL A 86 -1.55 3.43 -14.84
CA VAL A 86 -0.55 3.26 -13.78
C VAL A 86 -1.22 3.35 -12.40
N ALA A 87 -2.10 4.33 -12.20
CA ALA A 87 -2.88 4.50 -10.99
C ALA A 87 -3.83 3.32 -10.76
N PHE A 88 -4.49 2.83 -11.81
CA PHE A 88 -5.32 1.63 -11.72
C PHE A 88 -4.50 0.40 -11.29
N GLY A 89 -3.35 0.16 -11.92
CA GLY A 89 -2.45 -0.93 -11.54
C GLY A 89 -1.96 -0.80 -10.10
N THR A 90 -1.61 0.41 -9.68
CA THR A 90 -1.18 0.73 -8.31
C THR A 90 -2.28 0.44 -7.28
N VAL A 91 -3.52 0.87 -7.56
CA VAL A 91 -4.67 0.58 -6.69
C VAL A 91 -4.92 -0.93 -6.61
N MET A 92 -4.90 -1.63 -7.74
CA MET A 92 -5.12 -3.07 -7.77
C MET A 92 -4.05 -3.83 -6.97
N PHE A 93 -2.79 -3.42 -7.09
CA PHE A 93 -1.69 -3.97 -6.31
C PHE A 93 -1.94 -3.82 -4.80
N TYR A 94 -2.39 -2.65 -4.35
CA TYR A 94 -2.68 -2.44 -2.94
C TYR A 94 -3.96 -3.13 -2.45
N ILE A 95 -4.97 -3.30 -3.31
CA ILE A 95 -6.14 -4.13 -3.01
C ILE A 95 -5.70 -5.56 -2.67
N LEU A 96 -4.82 -6.15 -3.48
CA LEU A 96 -4.30 -7.50 -3.22
C LEU A 96 -3.52 -7.56 -1.90
N ASN A 97 -2.74 -6.53 -1.58
CA ASN A 97 -2.03 -6.44 -0.31
C ASN A 97 -2.97 -6.38 0.90
N GLU A 98 -4.06 -5.61 0.83
CA GLU A 98 -5.05 -5.53 1.90
C GLU A 98 -5.82 -6.86 2.06
N ILE A 99 -6.17 -7.53 0.95
CA ILE A 99 -6.78 -8.87 0.98
C ILE A 99 -5.88 -9.85 1.71
N LEU A 100 -4.58 -9.87 1.39
CA LEU A 100 -3.62 -10.76 2.04
C LEU A 100 -3.48 -10.46 3.54
N SER A 101 -3.44 -9.17 3.91
CA SER A 101 -3.39 -8.76 5.33
C SER A 101 -4.64 -9.20 6.11
N ILE A 102 -5.83 -9.05 5.52
CA ILE A 102 -7.09 -9.53 6.10
C ILE A 102 -7.06 -11.05 6.29
N VAL A 103 -6.63 -11.80 5.27
CA VAL A 103 -6.50 -13.26 5.32
C VAL A 103 -5.55 -13.68 6.45
N GLU A 104 -4.40 -13.02 6.60
CA GLU A 104 -3.47 -13.30 7.69
C GLU A 104 -4.12 -13.09 9.06
N ASN A 105 -4.79 -11.94 9.25
CA ASN A 105 -5.44 -11.60 10.51
C ASN A 105 -6.57 -12.60 10.85
N LEU A 106 -7.40 -12.97 9.89
CA LEU A 106 -8.49 -13.94 10.08
C LEU A 106 -7.98 -15.35 10.38
N SER A 107 -6.92 -15.79 9.71
CA SER A 107 -6.26 -17.08 9.97
C SER A 107 -5.80 -17.18 11.43
N GLN A 108 -5.18 -16.12 11.96
CA GLN A 108 -4.71 -16.08 13.35
C GLN A 108 -5.85 -15.97 14.37
N ILE A 109 -7.00 -15.42 13.96
CA ILE A 109 -8.24 -15.45 14.77
C ILE A 109 -8.87 -16.86 14.80
N GLY A 110 -8.36 -17.81 14.02
CA GLY A 110 -8.79 -19.22 14.03
C GLY A 110 -9.86 -19.54 12.99
N MET A 111 -10.06 -18.64 12.01
CA MET A 111 -10.87 -18.93 10.85
C MET A 111 -10.13 -19.93 9.96
N LYS A 112 -10.81 -21.01 9.57
CA LYS A 112 -10.24 -22.01 8.64
C LYS A 112 -10.21 -21.41 7.23
N ILE A 113 -9.04 -20.95 6.81
CA ILE A 113 -8.82 -20.45 5.45
C ILE A 113 -8.18 -21.58 4.62
N PRO A 114 -8.69 -21.89 3.42
CA PRO A 114 -8.08 -22.87 2.53
C PRO A 114 -6.61 -22.55 2.24
N ALA A 115 -5.72 -23.53 2.44
CA ALA A 115 -4.26 -23.35 2.26
C ALA A 115 -3.89 -22.80 0.88
N VAL A 116 -4.62 -23.20 -0.17
CA VAL A 116 -4.44 -22.71 -1.55
C VAL A 116 -4.51 -21.18 -1.65
N ILE A 117 -5.34 -20.52 -0.83
CA ILE A 117 -5.48 -19.07 -0.84
C ILE A 117 -4.27 -18.43 -0.17
N THR A 118 -3.89 -18.93 1.00
CA THR A 118 -2.73 -18.45 1.76
C THR A 118 -1.41 -18.65 1.00
N ASP A 119 -1.22 -19.81 0.38
CA ASP A 119 0.03 -20.16 -0.30
C ASP A 119 0.21 -19.33 -1.58
N LYS A 120 -0.85 -19.17 -2.38
CA LYS A 120 -0.79 -18.34 -3.59
C LYS A 120 -0.58 -16.87 -3.27
N LEU A 121 -1.18 -16.36 -2.20
CA LEU A 121 -0.98 -14.97 -1.80
C LEU A 121 0.43 -14.72 -1.24
N HIS A 122 1.04 -15.69 -0.55
CA HIS A 122 2.42 -15.55 -0.09
C HIS A 122 3.45 -15.55 -1.23
N VAL A 123 3.28 -16.42 -2.23
CA VAL A 123 4.14 -16.43 -3.42
C VAL A 123 4.14 -15.08 -4.12
N LEU A 124 2.96 -14.46 -4.27
CA LEU A 124 2.85 -13.11 -4.82
C LEU A 124 3.64 -12.09 -3.99
N GLN A 125 3.74 -12.23 -2.67
CA GLN A 125 4.49 -11.30 -1.82
C GLN A 125 6.01 -11.50 -1.90
N GLU A 126 6.47 -12.75 -2.08
CA GLU A 126 7.88 -13.09 -2.19
C GLU A 126 8.49 -12.65 -3.52
N GLU A 127 7.82 -12.93 -4.64
CA GLU A 127 8.25 -12.49 -5.98
C GLU A 127 8.33 -10.96 -6.11
N ASN A 128 7.48 -10.24 -5.35
CA ASN A 128 7.47 -8.78 -5.34
C ASN A 128 8.60 -8.14 -4.52
N LYS A 129 9.14 -8.83 -3.49
CA LYS A 129 10.35 -8.34 -2.78
C LYS A 129 11.59 -8.41 -3.65
N GLU A 130 11.65 -9.40 -4.52
CA GLU A 130 12.76 -9.60 -5.46
C GLU A 130 12.70 -8.60 -6.63
N SER A 131 11.48 -8.25 -7.08
CA SER A 131 11.27 -7.26 -8.16
C SER A 131 11.43 -5.80 -7.73
N ALA A 132 11.24 -5.48 -6.44
CA ALA A 132 11.43 -4.14 -5.87
C ALA A 132 12.89 -3.84 -5.48
N ALA A 133 13.76 -4.86 -5.47
CA ALA A 133 15.19 -4.66 -5.37
C ALA A 133 15.71 -4.29 -6.77
N VAL A 134 15.76 -3.00 -7.09
CA VAL A 134 16.65 -2.55 -8.17
C VAL A 134 18.06 -3.00 -7.78
N PRO A 135 18.71 -3.91 -8.52
CA PRO A 135 20.10 -4.20 -8.25
C PRO A 135 20.85 -2.90 -8.51
N ILE A 136 21.32 -2.26 -7.44
CA ILE A 136 22.32 -1.22 -7.58
C ILE A 136 23.51 -1.95 -8.20
N VAL A 137 23.70 -1.79 -9.50
CA VAL A 137 24.92 -2.21 -10.18
C VAL A 137 26.03 -1.40 -9.52
N THR A 138 26.67 -1.98 -8.50
CA THR A 138 27.96 -1.51 -8.02
C THR A 138 28.93 -1.83 -9.13
N GLU A 139 29.06 -0.89 -10.06
CA GLU A 139 30.11 -0.88 -11.06
C GLU A 139 31.44 -0.78 -10.30
N ASN A 140 32.11 -1.92 -10.12
CA ASN A 140 33.48 -1.96 -9.63
C ASN A 140 34.38 -1.39 -10.74
N VAL A 141 34.53 -0.07 -10.78
CA VAL A 141 35.52 0.60 -11.62
C VAL A 141 36.90 0.31 -11.04
N ASN A 142 37.51 -0.79 -11.49
CA ASN A 142 38.93 -1.04 -11.29
C ASN A 142 39.69 -0.10 -12.24
N ILE A 143 40.09 1.07 -11.74
CA ILE A 143 41.02 1.95 -12.45
C ILE A 143 42.38 1.25 -12.43
N ILE A 144 42.72 0.64 -13.55
CA ILE A 144 44.06 0.13 -13.83
C ILE A 144 44.95 1.37 -13.98
N THR A 145 45.75 1.67 -12.96
CA THR A 145 46.88 2.59 -13.12
C THR A 145 47.93 1.91 -13.99
N GLU A 146 47.88 2.16 -15.30
CA GLU A 146 49.11 2.27 -16.08
C GLU A 146 49.69 3.66 -15.83
N GLU A 147 50.79 3.73 -15.08
CA GLU A 147 51.82 4.71 -15.43
C GLU A 147 53.18 4.04 -15.46
N LYS A 148 53.80 4.26 -16.60
CA LYS A 148 55.01 3.67 -17.13
C LYS A 148 56.14 4.65 -16.81
N ASN A 149 57.02 4.31 -15.86
CA ASN A 149 58.44 4.65 -15.90
C ASN A 149 59.23 3.92 -14.80
#